data_AF-A0A2V7V411-F1
#
_entry.id   AF-A0A2V7V411-F1
#
_cell.length_a   1.000
_cell.length_b   1.000
_cell.length_c   1.000
_cell.angle_alpha   90.00
_cell.angle_beta   90.00
_cell.angle_gamma   90.00
#
_symmetry.space_group_name_H-M   'P 1'
#
loop_
_entity.id
_entity.type
_entity.pdbx_description
1 polymer ?
#
loop_
_entity_poly.entity_id
_entity_poly.type
_entity_poly.pdbx_seq_one_letter_code
_entity_poly.pdbx_strand_id
1 'polypeptide(L)'
;MVLRLMVKRAEDPGSGISAMLWATGEDARLLEWKEFQGEAALGIWLAGIVGKYGRGNIKVDWTQQLRADARLAPLLSILFGTSRG
;
A
#
# COMPACT_ATOMS: atom_id res chain seq x y z
N MET A 1 -6.28 15.83 5.03
CA MET A 1 -6.66 14.44 5.39
C MET A 1 -5.45 13.55 5.15
N VAL A 2 -5.00 12.81 6.16
CA VAL A 2 -3.89 11.86 6.03
C VAL A 2 -4.47 10.46 5.83
N LEU A 3 -3.88 9.71 4.91
CA LEU A 3 -4.30 8.36 4.56
C LEU A 3 -3.22 7.36 4.97
N ARG A 4 -3.65 6.18 5.44
CA ARG A 4 -2.77 5.05 5.72
C ARG A 4 -2.98 3.96 4.69
N LEU A 5 -1.91 3.58 4.00
CA LEU A 5 -1.90 2.47 3.05
C LEU A 5 -1.26 1.26 3.71
N MET A 6 -2.03 0.19 3.86
CA MET A 6 -1.53 -1.12 4.31
C MET A 6 -1.45 -2.04 3.10
N VAL A 7 -0.34 -2.76 2.97
CA VAL A 7 -0.16 -3.77 1.92
C VAL A 7 0.39 -5.03 2.57
N LYS A 8 -0.22 -6.17 2.26
CA LYS A 8 0.19 -7.47 2.76
C LYS A 8 0.21 -8.49 1.62
N ARG A 9 1.29 -9.27 1.53
CA ARG A 9 1.30 -10.49 0.72
C ARG A 9 0.78 -11.65 1.56
N ALA A 10 -0.05 -12.50 0.97
CA ALA A 10 -0.41 -13.76 1.60
C ALA A 10 0.85 -14.63 1.78
N GLU A 11 0.86 -15.44 2.85
CA GLU A 11 1.99 -16.31 3.15
C GLU A 11 2.02 -17.54 2.23
N ASP A 12 0.86 -17.96 1.74
CA ASP A 12 0.74 -19.08 0.82
C ASP A 12 1.16 -18.70 -0.62
N PRO A 13 1.97 -19.53 -1.29
CA PRO A 13 2.32 -19.33 -2.70
C PRO A 13 1.07 -19.31 -3.58
N GLY A 14 0.83 -18.18 -4.25
CA GLY A 14 -0.33 -18.00 -5.14
C GLY A 14 -1.53 -17.29 -4.51
N SER A 15 -1.52 -17.01 -3.21
CA SER A 15 -2.66 -16.38 -2.50
C SER A 15 -2.72 -14.84 -2.60
N GLY A 16 -1.97 -14.25 -3.54
CA GLY A 16 -2.11 -12.84 -3.91
C GLY A 16 -1.58 -11.82 -2.90
N ILE A 17 -1.93 -10.57 -3.15
CA ILE A 17 -1.54 -9.37 -2.39
C ILE A 17 -2.81 -8.59 -2.06
N SER A 18 -2.99 -8.19 -0.82
CA SER A 18 -4.07 -7.29 -0.41
C SER A 18 -3.54 -5.90 -0.11
N ALA A 19 -4.31 -4.87 -0.49
CA ALA A 19 -4.03 -3.49 -0.15
C ALA A 19 -5.28 -2.80 0.39
N MET A 20 -5.11 -2.01 1.45
CA MET A 20 -6.17 -1.26 2.13
C MET A 20 -5.74 0.19 2.32
N LEU A 21 -6.62 1.12 1.95
CA LEU A 21 -6.43 2.55 2.14
C LEU A 21 -7.43 3.07 3.16
N TRP A 22 -6.93 3.62 4.25
CA TRP A 22 -7.71 4.17 5.36
C TRP A 22 -7.57 5.68 5.45
N ALA A 23 -8.68 6.38 5.65
CA ALA A 23 -8.63 7.72 6.21
C ALA A 23 -8.23 7.64 7.69
N THR A 24 -7.36 8.56 8.12
CA THR A 24 -6.94 8.68 9.52
C THR A 24 -7.35 10.04 10.08
N GLY A 25 -7.61 10.10 11.40
CA GLY A 25 -8.11 11.29 12.08
C GLY A 25 -9.48 11.02 12.73
N GLU A 26 -10.29 12.07 12.88
CA GLU A 26 -11.61 12.02 13.53
C GLU A 26 -12.60 11.12 12.76
N ASP A 27 -12.51 11.09 11.44
CA ASP A 27 -13.33 10.24 10.57
C ASP A 27 -12.55 9.03 10.04
N ALA A 28 -11.96 8.24 10.95
CA ALA A 28 -11.22 7.04 10.57
C ALA A 28 -12.13 6.01 9.90
N ARG A 29 -11.93 5.77 8.60
CA ARG A 29 -12.72 4.81 7.80
C ARG A 29 -11.93 4.20 6.67
N LEU A 30 -12.32 2.99 6.28
CA LEU A 30 -11.81 2.35 5.08
C LEU A 30 -12.33 3.11 3.85
N LEU A 31 -11.43 3.52 2.97
CA LEU A 31 -11.76 4.20 1.72
C LEU A 31 -11.80 3.21 0.56
N GLU A 32 -10.76 2.39 0.45
CA GLU A 32 -10.62 1.41 -0.63
C GLU A 32 -9.91 0.15 -0.09
N TRP A 33 -10.36 -1.01 -0.56
CA TRP A 33 -9.68 -2.28 -0.35
C TRP A 33 -9.74 -3.09 -1.64
N LYS A 34 -8.65 -3.76 -1.97
CA LYS A 34 -8.58 -4.62 -3.14
C LYS A 34 -7.53 -5.71 -2.97
N GLU A 35 -7.79 -6.84 -3.62
CA GLU A 35 -6.86 -7.96 -3.75
C GLU A 35 -6.32 -8.02 -5.18
N PHE A 36 -5.07 -8.47 -5.28
CA PHE A 36 -4.30 -8.49 -6.52
C PHE A 36 -3.59 -9.83 -6.64
N GLN A 37 -3.57 -10.37 -7.85
CA GLN A 37 -2.84 -11.61 -8.15
C GLN A 37 -1.34 -11.37 -8.34
N GLY A 38 -0.89 -10.12 -8.47
CA GLY A 38 0.50 -9.79 -8.68
C GLY A 38 0.82 -8.31 -8.55
N GLU A 39 2.12 -8.01 -8.49
CA GLU A 39 2.68 -6.68 -8.23
C GLU A 39 2.37 -5.68 -9.34
N ALA A 40 2.25 -6.13 -10.59
CA ALA A 40 1.89 -5.27 -11.72
C ALA A 40 0.49 -4.68 -11.56
N ALA A 41 -0.50 -5.52 -11.22
CA ALA A 41 -1.87 -5.09 -11.00
C ALA A 41 -1.98 -4.16 -9.78
N LEU A 42 -1.25 -4.48 -8.71
CA LEU A 42 -1.12 -3.61 -7.55
C LEU A 42 -0.53 -2.24 -7.95
N GLY A 43 0.57 -2.23 -8.71
CA GLY A 43 1.25 -1.00 -9.14
C GLY A 43 0.35 -0.04 -9.91
N ILE A 44 -0.46 -0.56 -10.83
CA ILE A 44 -1.45 0.24 -11.58
C ILE A 44 -2.46 0.88 -10.62
N TRP A 45 -3.01 0.09 -9.69
CA TRP A 45 -3.95 0.62 -8.70
C TRP A 45 -3.31 1.67 -7.81
N LEU A 46 -2.09 1.44 -7.32
CA LEU A 46 -1.35 2.40 -6.49
C LEU A 46 -1.06 3.71 -7.23
N ALA A 47 -0.74 3.66 -8.53
CA ALA A 47 -0.58 4.88 -9.34
C ALA A 47 -1.89 5.68 -9.42
N GLY A 48 -3.03 5.00 -9.56
CA GLY A 48 -4.35 5.62 -9.49
C GLY A 48 -4.64 6.26 -8.13
N ILE A 49 -4.31 5.56 -7.04
CA ILE A 49 -4.43 6.08 -5.66
C ILE A 49 -3.57 7.34 -5.46
N VAL A 50 -2.33 7.33 -5.95
CA VAL A 50 -1.43 8.51 -5.91
C VAL A 50 -2.03 9.68 -6.68
N GLY A 51 -2.59 9.44 -7.87
CA GLY A 51 -3.24 10.47 -8.67
C GLY A 51 -4.49 11.04 -8.00
N LYS A 52 -5.29 10.19 -7.35
CA LYS A 52 -6.58 10.57 -6.73
C LYS A 52 -6.41 11.34 -5.42
N TYR A 53 -5.49 10.91 -4.56
CA TYR A 53 -5.36 11.45 -3.20
C TYR A 53 -4.12 12.30 -2.99
N GLY A 54 -3.18 12.29 -3.93
CA GLY A 54 -1.89 12.95 -3.81
C GLY A 54 -0.91 12.15 -2.94
N ARG A 55 0.27 11.87 -3.49
CA ARG A 55 1.34 11.12 -2.82
C ARG A 55 1.63 11.61 -1.39
N GLY A 56 1.71 12.93 -1.18
CA GLY A 56 2.08 13.53 0.11
C GLY A 56 1.09 13.24 1.25
N ASN A 57 -0.16 12.89 0.91
CA ASN A 57 -1.21 12.59 1.87
C ASN A 57 -1.23 11.12 2.29
N ILE A 58 -0.47 10.24 1.61
CA ILE A 58 -0.49 8.81 1.84
C ILE A 58 0.75 8.39 2.61
N LYS A 59 0.54 7.69 3.73
CA LYS A 59 1.57 7.08 4.56
C LYS A 59 1.45 5.57 4.45
N VAL A 60 2.49 4.93 3.93
CA VAL A 60 2.57 3.47 3.89
C VAL A 60 2.85 2.94 5.29
N ASP A 61 2.09 1.95 5.70
CA ASP A 61 2.33 1.20 6.94
C ASP A 61 3.35 0.10 6.68
N TRP A 62 4.61 0.42 7.01
CA TRP A 62 5.74 -0.46 6.79
C TRP A 62 5.84 -1.49 7.91
N THR A 63 5.20 -2.65 7.73
CA THR A 63 5.37 -3.81 8.61
C THR A 63 6.75 -4.46 8.39
N GLN A 64 7.23 -5.25 9.34
CA GLN A 64 8.48 -6.01 9.16
C GLN A 64 8.40 -6.95 7.94
N GLN A 65 7.27 -7.63 7.76
CA GLN A 65 7.01 -8.49 6.60
C GLN A 65 7.08 -7.69 5.29
N LEU A 66 6.44 -6.52 5.23
CA LEU A 66 6.45 -5.69 4.03
C LEU A 66 7.84 -5.16 3.70
N ARG A 67 8.63 -4.78 4.71
CA ARG A 67 10.03 -4.36 4.53
C ARG A 67 10.93 -5.49 4.03
N ALA A 68 10.66 -6.72 4.46
CA ALA A 68 11.39 -7.90 4.02
C ALA A 68 10.96 -8.42 2.63
N ASP A 69 9.82 -7.98 2.11
CA ASP A 69 9.35 -8.38 0.79
C ASP A 69 10.17 -7.71 -0.32
N ALA A 70 11.02 -8.51 -0.97
CA ALA A 70 11.96 -8.07 -2.00
C ALA A 70 11.29 -7.47 -3.25
N ARG A 71 9.98 -7.66 -3.44
CA ARG A 71 9.25 -7.14 -4.61
C ARG A 71 8.32 -5.98 -4.24
N LEU A 72 7.62 -6.07 -3.13
CA LEU A 72 6.69 -5.03 -2.68
C LEU A 72 7.41 -3.83 -2.08
N ALA A 73 8.49 -4.04 -1.31
CA ALA A 73 9.18 -2.92 -0.68
C ALA A 73 9.78 -1.93 -1.70
N PRO A 74 10.49 -2.37 -2.75
CA PRO A 74 10.98 -1.46 -3.78
C PRO A 74 9.84 -0.75 -4.52
N LEU A 75 8.78 -1.47 -4.88
CA LEU A 75 7.61 -0.93 -5.57
C LEU A 75 6.98 0.23 -4.78
N LEU A 76 6.73 0.02 -3.48
CA LEU A 76 6.14 1.04 -2.62
C LEU A 76 7.10 2.20 -2.34
N SER A 77 8.40 1.92 -2.24
CA SER A 77 9.42 2.96 -2.05
C SER A 77 9.51 3.92 -3.25
N ILE A 78 9.37 3.42 -4.47
CA ILE A 78 9.35 4.24 -5.69
C ILE A 78 8.14 5.19 -5.68
N LEU A 79 6.95 4.66 -5.36
CA LEU A 79 5.70 5.40 -5.46
C LEU A 79 5.47 6.37 -4.29
N PHE A 80 5.81 5.97 -3.07
CA PHE A 80 5.49 6.72 -1.85
C PHE A 80 6.72 7.26 -1.12
N GLY A 81 7.91 6.70 -1.37
CA GLY A 81 9.14 7.00 -0.64
C GLY A 81 9.43 5.95 0.44
N THR A 82 10.69 5.89 0.88
CA THR A 82 11.15 4.95 1.88
C THR A 82 10.73 5.39 3.29
N SER A 83 10.30 4.46 4.17
CA SER A 83 10.33 4.78 5.60
C SER A 83 11.77 4.76 6.08
N ARG A 84 12.29 5.91 6.49
CA ARG A 84 13.34 5.89 7.52
C ARG A 84 12.64 5.41 8.80
N GLY A 85 13.05 4.26 9.29
CA GLY A 85 12.68 3.79 10.62
C GLY A 85 13.15 4.78 11.67
#